data_AF-A0A4S3FGW4-F1
#
_entry.id   AF-A0A4S3FGW4-F1
#
_cell.length_a   1.000
_cell.length_b   1.000
_cell.length_c   1.000
_cell.angle_alpha   90.00
_cell.angle_beta   90.00
_cell.angle_gamma   90.00
#
_symmetry.space_group_name_H-M   'P 1'
#
loop_
_entity.id
_entity.type
_entity.pdbx_description
1 polymer ?
#
loop_
_entity_poly.entity_id
_entity_poly.type
_entity_poly.pdbx_seq_one_letter_code
_entity_poly.pdbx_strand_id
1 'polypeptide(L)'
;MGGGYVPAGKWQGWATSAQSLLRAVFGDSGQHYINFTATYNDCKGYAYEILAMFDILNSAKEDFEGGYVFNVDLRVSGEVFGDFVGLARTALNEGHKDVAAVLACAALEDALKRYAAAKGLGVEEKAMADVINALKGAGLVAGAQKAMLDRMPTIRNYALHANWEKISEPDVGSVIGFVEQFLLTKFSA
;
A
#
# COMPACT_ATOMS: atom_id res chain seq x y z
N MET A 1 -25.31 -28.16 -29.57
CA MET A 1 -23.95 -27.58 -29.70
C MET A 1 -23.10 -28.19 -28.61
N GLY A 2 -22.22 -29.13 -28.96
CA GLY A 2 -21.34 -29.79 -27.99
C GLY A 2 -20.20 -28.85 -27.64
N GLY A 3 -20.24 -28.26 -26.45
CA GLY A 3 -19.12 -27.46 -25.92
C GLY A 3 -17.93 -28.37 -25.68
N GLY A 4 -16.76 -28.00 -26.21
CA GLY A 4 -15.52 -28.72 -25.97
C GLY A 4 -15.24 -28.85 -24.47
N TYR A 5 -14.97 -30.07 -24.02
CA TYR A 5 -14.54 -30.35 -22.66
C TYR A 5 -13.04 -30.11 -22.55
N VAL A 6 -12.61 -29.27 -21.62
CA VAL A 6 -11.18 -29.11 -21.33
C VAL A 6 -10.83 -30.12 -20.23
N PRO A 7 -9.89 -31.06 -20.47
CA PRO A 7 -9.54 -32.07 -19.48
C PRO A 7 -9.23 -31.46 -18.11
N ALA A 8 -9.88 -32.00 -17.08
CA ALA A 8 -9.65 -31.64 -15.69
C ALA A 8 -8.14 -31.74 -15.35
N GLY A 9 -7.56 -30.64 -14.88
CA GLY A 9 -6.14 -30.50 -14.58
C GLY A 9 -5.52 -29.24 -15.16
N LYS A 10 -5.71 -28.95 -16.46
CA LYS A 10 -5.11 -27.75 -17.09
C LYS A 10 -5.85 -26.47 -16.74
N TRP A 11 -7.19 -26.49 -16.82
CA TRP A 11 -8.00 -25.30 -16.53
C TRP A 11 -8.04 -24.98 -15.04
N GLN A 12 -8.03 -26.01 -14.17
CA GLN A 12 -8.01 -25.83 -12.73
C GLN A 12 -6.71 -25.18 -12.24
N GLY A 13 -5.54 -25.59 -12.76
CA GLY A 13 -4.27 -24.96 -12.42
C GLY A 13 -4.21 -23.48 -12.80
N TRP A 14 -4.71 -23.14 -13.99
CA TRP A 14 -4.87 -21.74 -14.40
C TRP A 14 -5.85 -20.99 -13.48
N ALA A 15 -7.02 -21.56 -13.23
CA ALA A 15 -8.06 -20.91 -12.43
C ALA A 15 -7.62 -20.67 -10.98
N THR A 16 -6.89 -21.61 -10.36
CA THR A 16 -6.28 -21.42 -9.03
C THR A 16 -5.28 -20.27 -9.04
N SER A 17 -4.45 -20.17 -10.08
CA SER A 17 -3.47 -19.08 -10.21
C SER A 17 -4.15 -17.72 -10.38
N ALA A 18 -5.19 -17.66 -11.23
CA ALA A 18 -6.01 -16.48 -11.41
C ALA A 18 -6.75 -16.07 -10.12
N GLN A 19 -7.33 -17.02 -9.39
CA GLN A 19 -7.99 -16.77 -8.11
C GLN A 19 -7.01 -16.22 -7.06
N SER A 20 -5.80 -16.77 -6.98
CA SER A 20 -4.75 -16.25 -6.07
C SER A 20 -4.37 -14.82 -6.42
N LEU A 21 -4.24 -14.50 -7.72
CA LEU A 21 -3.97 -13.14 -8.18
C LEU A 21 -5.11 -12.20 -7.81
N LEU A 22 -6.36 -12.59 -8.08
CA LEU A 22 -7.54 -11.79 -7.72
C LEU A 22 -7.64 -11.57 -6.21
N ARG A 23 -7.33 -12.59 -5.40
CA ARG A 23 -7.27 -12.46 -3.94
C ARG A 23 -6.19 -11.45 -3.51
N ALA A 24 -5.01 -11.56 -4.10
CA ALA A 24 -3.92 -10.64 -3.82
C ALA A 24 -4.30 -9.21 -4.23
N VAL A 25 -4.94 -9.02 -5.38
CA VAL A 25 -5.22 -7.69 -5.92
C VAL A 25 -6.45 -7.04 -5.28
N PHE A 26 -7.53 -7.79 -5.07
CA PHE A 26 -8.81 -7.24 -4.64
C PHE A 26 -9.22 -7.62 -3.20
N GLY A 27 -8.48 -8.51 -2.55
CA GLY A 27 -8.82 -9.05 -1.24
C GLY A 27 -10.03 -10.00 -1.25
N ASP A 28 -10.32 -10.60 -0.10
CA ASP A 28 -11.39 -11.58 0.05
C ASP A 28 -12.80 -11.00 -0.10
N SER A 29 -12.95 -9.67 0.07
CA SER A 29 -14.21 -8.93 -0.10
C SER A 29 -14.41 -8.33 -1.49
N GLY A 30 -13.42 -8.45 -2.40
CA GLY A 30 -13.49 -7.88 -3.73
C GLY A 30 -14.48 -8.60 -4.64
N GLN A 31 -15.30 -7.84 -5.39
CA GLN A 31 -16.35 -8.41 -6.24
C GLN A 31 -15.78 -9.37 -7.30
N HIS A 32 -14.61 -9.05 -7.87
CA HIS A 32 -13.91 -9.93 -8.81
C HIS A 32 -13.51 -11.26 -8.19
N TYR A 33 -12.96 -11.24 -6.98
CA TYR A 33 -12.58 -12.46 -6.25
C TYR A 33 -13.81 -13.30 -5.87
N ILE A 34 -14.88 -12.67 -5.39
CA ILE A 34 -16.14 -13.33 -5.03
C ILE A 34 -16.76 -14.01 -6.26
N ASN A 35 -16.92 -13.27 -7.35
CA ASN A 35 -17.54 -13.79 -8.57
C ASN A 35 -16.69 -14.90 -9.21
N PHE A 36 -15.37 -14.73 -9.24
CA PHE A 36 -14.47 -15.76 -9.75
C PHE A 36 -14.55 -17.03 -8.92
N THR A 37 -14.55 -16.91 -7.59
CA THR A 37 -14.63 -18.06 -6.66
C THR A 37 -15.96 -18.81 -6.82
N ALA A 38 -17.08 -18.09 -6.94
CA ALA A 38 -18.38 -18.70 -7.21
C ALA A 38 -18.38 -19.46 -8.55
N THR A 39 -17.89 -18.82 -9.62
CA THR A 39 -17.82 -19.42 -10.96
C THR A 39 -16.89 -20.64 -10.98
N TYR A 40 -15.77 -20.58 -10.27
CA TYR A 40 -14.82 -21.69 -10.14
C TYR A 40 -15.45 -22.90 -9.44
N ASN A 41 -16.18 -22.69 -8.34
CA ASN A 41 -16.81 -23.76 -7.57
C ASN A 41 -17.92 -24.47 -8.36
N ASP A 42 -18.62 -23.75 -9.24
CA ASP A 42 -19.70 -24.29 -10.07
C ASP A 42 -19.20 -24.88 -11.41
N CYS A 43 -17.93 -24.64 -11.78
CA CYS A 43 -17.35 -25.05 -13.05
C CYS A 43 -17.15 -26.58 -13.13
N LYS A 44 -17.68 -27.19 -14.19
CA LYS A 44 -17.57 -28.62 -14.51
C LYS A 44 -16.54 -28.91 -15.60
N GLY A 45 -15.80 -27.88 -16.04
CA GLY A 45 -14.77 -27.98 -17.07
C GLY A 45 -15.30 -27.82 -18.51
N TYR A 46 -16.52 -27.33 -18.67
CA TYR A 46 -17.03 -26.95 -19.99
C TYR A 46 -16.38 -25.64 -20.45
N ALA A 47 -16.04 -25.55 -21.74
CA ALA A 47 -15.37 -24.36 -22.29
C ALA A 47 -16.09 -23.03 -21.99
N TYR A 48 -17.43 -23.00 -21.99
CA TYR A 48 -18.19 -21.77 -21.71
C TYR A 48 -18.08 -21.32 -20.24
N GLU A 49 -17.92 -22.25 -19.30
CA GLU A 49 -17.73 -21.95 -17.87
C GLU A 49 -16.32 -21.41 -17.62
N ILE A 50 -15.35 -21.95 -18.35
CA ILE A 50 -13.96 -21.47 -18.31
C ILE A 50 -13.85 -20.06 -18.93
N LEU A 51 -14.59 -19.80 -20.02
CA LEU A 51 -14.67 -18.47 -20.62
C LEU A 51 -15.26 -17.43 -19.64
N ALA A 52 -16.29 -17.79 -18.88
CA ALA A 52 -16.84 -16.88 -17.87
C ALA A 52 -15.80 -16.48 -16.80
N MET A 53 -14.96 -17.43 -16.34
CA MET A 53 -13.85 -17.10 -15.45
C MET A 53 -12.80 -16.19 -16.12
N PHE A 54 -12.54 -16.40 -17.41
CA PHE A 54 -11.60 -15.56 -18.16
C PHE A 54 -12.10 -14.13 -18.31
N ASP A 55 -13.40 -13.94 -18.57
CA ASP A 55 -14.02 -12.63 -18.67
C ASP A 55 -14.01 -11.86 -17.35
N ILE A 56 -14.20 -12.56 -16.21
CA ILE A 56 -14.03 -11.98 -14.87
C ILE A 56 -12.58 -11.52 -14.67
N LEU A 57 -11.60 -12.35 -15.03
CA LEU A 57 -10.19 -12.00 -14.91
C LEU A 57 -9.81 -10.80 -15.81
N ASN A 58 -10.34 -10.72 -17.03
CA ASN A 58 -10.11 -9.57 -17.91
C ASN A 58 -10.74 -8.29 -17.38
N SER A 59 -11.97 -8.37 -16.86
CA SER A 59 -12.63 -7.22 -16.23
C SER A 59 -11.81 -6.72 -15.04
N ALA A 60 -11.30 -7.65 -14.22
CA ALA A 60 -10.41 -7.33 -13.12
C ALA A 60 -9.09 -6.69 -13.59
N LYS A 61 -8.52 -7.15 -14.70
CA LYS A 61 -7.34 -6.53 -15.32
C LYS A 61 -7.62 -5.10 -15.79
N GLU A 62 -8.76 -4.87 -16.46
CA GLU A 62 -9.17 -3.53 -16.90
C GLU A 62 -9.36 -2.57 -15.72
N ASP A 63 -9.99 -3.03 -14.65
CA ASP A 63 -10.15 -2.24 -13.43
C ASP A 63 -8.81 -1.93 -12.75
N PHE A 64 -7.88 -2.90 -12.76
CA PHE A 64 -6.52 -2.70 -12.26
C PHE A 64 -5.75 -1.67 -13.09
N GLU A 65 -5.73 -1.83 -14.42
CA GLU A 65 -5.07 -0.90 -15.35
C GLU A 65 -5.73 0.49 -15.34
N GLY A 66 -7.03 0.56 -15.08
CA GLY A 66 -7.80 1.80 -14.90
C GLY A 66 -7.57 2.50 -13.57
N GLY A 67 -6.77 1.93 -12.66
CA GLY A 67 -6.45 2.52 -11.36
C GLY A 67 -7.56 2.36 -10.32
N TYR A 68 -8.58 1.53 -10.55
CA TYR A 68 -9.66 1.30 -9.58
C TYR A 68 -9.22 0.42 -8.39
N VAL A 69 -8.00 -0.13 -8.45
CA VAL A 69 -7.39 -0.95 -7.39
C VAL A 69 -6.39 -0.14 -6.57
N PHE A 70 -6.90 0.87 -5.86
CA PHE A 70 -6.10 1.72 -5.00
C PHE A 70 -5.46 0.99 -3.80
N ASN A 71 -5.95 -0.21 -3.44
CA ASN A 71 -5.48 -0.93 -2.25
C ASN A 71 -4.17 -1.71 -2.50
N VAL A 72 -3.87 -2.10 -3.73
CA VAL A 72 -2.64 -2.85 -4.07
C VAL A 72 -1.43 -1.95 -4.03
N ASP A 73 -1.53 -0.74 -4.59
CA ASP A 73 -0.44 0.23 -4.55
C ASP A 73 -0.09 0.61 -3.12
N LEU A 74 -1.10 0.76 -2.25
CA LEU A 74 -0.86 0.93 -0.81
C LEU A 74 -0.16 -0.29 -0.23
N ARG A 75 -0.62 -1.52 -0.46
CA ARG A 75 0.02 -2.70 0.13
C ARG A 75 1.48 -2.87 -0.30
N VAL A 76 1.77 -2.73 -1.59
CA VAL A 76 3.14 -2.83 -2.14
C VAL A 76 4.03 -1.70 -1.60
N SER A 77 3.50 -0.48 -1.54
CA SER A 77 4.24 0.65 -0.94
C SER A 77 4.52 0.40 0.55
N GLY A 78 3.58 -0.21 1.26
CA GLY A 78 3.73 -0.56 2.67
C GLY A 78 4.92 -1.48 2.95
N GLU A 79 5.16 -2.47 2.09
CA GLU A 79 6.33 -3.37 2.20
C GLU A 79 7.65 -2.61 2.03
N VAL A 80 7.76 -1.81 0.97
CA VAL A 80 8.97 -1.01 0.67
C VAL A 80 9.26 0.00 1.79
N PHE A 81 8.22 0.65 2.34
CA PHE A 81 8.41 1.55 3.47
C PHE A 81 8.75 0.81 4.75
N GLY A 82 8.20 -0.39 4.95
CA GLY A 82 8.58 -1.27 6.05
C GLY A 82 10.08 -1.54 6.06
N ASP A 83 10.66 -1.84 4.89
CA ASP A 83 12.10 -2.05 4.74
C ASP A 83 12.91 -0.79 5.05
N PHE A 84 12.52 0.38 4.53
CA PHE A 84 13.22 1.63 4.83
C PHE A 84 13.18 2.00 6.31
N VAL A 85 12.05 1.77 6.97
CA VAL A 85 11.88 2.05 8.40
C VAL A 85 12.63 1.04 9.26
N GLY A 86 12.68 -0.23 8.84
CA GLY A 86 13.54 -1.26 9.43
C GLY A 86 15.02 -0.89 9.34
N LEU A 87 15.48 -0.44 8.17
CA LEU A 87 16.85 0.05 7.98
C LEU A 87 17.13 1.30 8.83
N ALA A 88 16.19 2.24 8.91
CA ALA A 88 16.33 3.41 9.76
C ALA A 88 16.49 3.04 11.24
N ARG A 89 15.73 2.04 11.70
CA ARG A 89 15.80 1.52 13.07
C ARG A 89 17.15 0.87 13.36
N THR A 90 17.64 0.02 12.45
CA THR A 90 18.97 -0.60 12.57
C THR A 90 20.06 0.46 12.64
N ALA A 91 20.05 1.42 11.71
CA ALA A 91 21.01 2.52 11.69
C ALA A 91 20.98 3.33 13.00
N LEU A 92 19.80 3.63 13.55
CA LEU A 92 19.70 4.36 14.81
C LEU A 92 20.29 3.56 15.98
N ASN A 93 20.01 2.27 16.06
CA ASN A 93 20.53 1.38 17.10
C ASN A 93 22.07 1.23 17.03
N GLU A 94 22.65 1.35 15.84
CA GLU A 94 24.10 1.31 15.61
C GLU A 94 24.78 2.68 15.84
N GLY A 95 24.03 3.72 16.23
CA GLY A 95 24.54 5.07 16.45
C GLY A 95 24.68 5.89 15.16
N HIS A 96 24.18 5.40 14.02
CA HIS A 96 24.14 6.11 12.75
C HIS A 96 22.90 7.01 12.64
N LYS A 97 22.77 7.96 13.58
CA LYS A 97 21.62 8.88 13.72
C LYS A 97 21.24 9.59 12.41
N ASP A 98 22.22 10.11 11.67
CA ASP A 98 21.95 10.93 10.49
C ASP A 98 21.40 10.09 9.33
N VAL A 99 21.93 8.87 9.16
CA VAL A 99 21.42 7.88 8.20
C VAL A 99 20.00 7.49 8.55
N ALA A 100 19.76 7.18 9.83
CA ALA A 100 18.42 6.87 10.33
C ALA A 100 17.43 8.03 10.10
N ALA A 101 17.85 9.27 10.32
CA ALA A 101 17.02 10.45 10.11
C ALA A 101 16.60 10.60 8.65
N VAL A 102 17.52 10.43 7.69
CA VAL A 102 17.22 10.52 6.26
C VAL A 102 16.25 9.41 5.83
N LEU A 103 16.52 8.16 6.20
CA LEU A 103 15.67 7.02 5.84
C LEU A 103 14.25 7.16 6.43
N ALA A 104 14.14 7.49 7.72
CA ALA A 104 12.86 7.64 8.38
C ALA A 104 12.04 8.81 7.81
N CYS A 105 12.67 9.95 7.51
CA CYS A 105 11.98 11.12 6.97
C CYS A 105 11.56 10.92 5.50
N ALA A 106 12.35 10.20 4.70
CA ALA A 106 11.98 9.84 3.33
C ALA A 106 10.77 8.89 3.33
N ALA A 107 10.79 7.85 4.18
CA ALA A 107 9.67 6.93 4.33
C ALA A 107 8.40 7.63 4.84
N LEU A 108 8.53 8.57 5.79
CA LEU A 108 7.42 9.38 6.26
C LEU A 108 6.77 10.18 5.13
N GLU A 109 7.56 10.96 4.38
CA GLU A 109 7.02 11.84 3.34
C GLU A 109 6.30 11.04 2.25
N ASP A 110 6.91 9.96 1.77
CA ASP A 110 6.32 9.16 0.69
C ASP A 110 5.07 8.40 1.18
N ALA A 111 5.09 7.86 2.40
CA ALA A 111 3.92 7.20 2.99
C ALA A 111 2.73 8.17 3.14
N LEU A 112 2.96 9.40 3.62
CA LEU A 112 1.88 10.39 3.74
C LEU A 112 1.33 10.81 2.37
N LYS A 113 2.21 11.01 1.37
CA LYS A 113 1.79 11.38 0.00
C LYS A 113 0.97 10.28 -0.65
N ARG A 114 1.45 9.03 -0.63
CA ARG A 114 0.71 7.89 -1.21
C ARG A 114 -0.60 7.63 -0.50
N TYR A 115 -0.64 7.74 0.82
CA TYR A 115 -1.88 7.62 1.56
C TYR A 115 -2.89 8.71 1.18
N ALA A 116 -2.43 9.96 1.06
CA ALA A 116 -3.28 11.07 0.63
C ALA A 116 -3.81 10.87 -0.80
N ALA A 117 -2.95 10.49 -1.74
CA ALA A 117 -3.31 10.17 -3.12
C ALA A 117 -4.35 9.04 -3.18
N ALA A 118 -4.14 7.96 -2.45
CA ALA A 118 -5.09 6.84 -2.37
C ALA A 118 -6.43 7.19 -1.70
N LYS A 119 -6.51 8.34 -1.02
CA LYS A 119 -7.76 8.93 -0.49
C LYS A 119 -8.31 10.05 -1.37
N GLY A 120 -7.78 10.21 -2.59
CA GLY A 120 -8.24 11.18 -3.57
C GLY A 120 -7.86 12.63 -3.23
N LEU A 121 -6.88 12.83 -2.35
CA LEU A 121 -6.37 14.17 -2.04
C LEU A 121 -5.25 14.47 -3.04
N GLY A 122 -5.51 15.29 -4.06
CA GLY A 122 -4.49 15.72 -5.04
C GLY A 122 -3.39 16.55 -4.39
N VAL A 123 -2.34 15.88 -3.89
CA VAL A 123 -1.24 16.46 -3.10
C VAL A 123 0.14 15.94 -3.50
N GLU A 124 0.24 15.23 -4.62
CA GLU A 124 1.45 14.56 -5.11
C GLU A 124 2.64 15.53 -5.24
N GLU A 125 2.39 16.70 -5.83
CA GLU A 125 3.37 17.76 -6.05
C GLU A 125 3.46 18.78 -4.90
N LYS A 126 2.78 18.53 -3.78
CA LYS A 126 2.73 19.49 -2.67
C LYS A 126 3.83 19.23 -1.64
N ALA A 127 4.18 20.29 -0.92
CA ALA A 127 5.10 20.19 0.20
C ALA A 127 4.49 19.32 1.32
N MET A 128 5.34 18.65 2.11
CA MET A 128 4.88 17.75 3.17
C MET A 128 3.93 18.43 4.18
N ALA A 129 4.14 19.71 4.47
CA ALA A 129 3.23 20.48 5.33
C ALA A 129 1.81 20.57 4.75
N ASP A 130 1.68 20.76 3.44
CA ASP A 130 0.39 20.83 2.75
C ASP A 130 -0.29 19.46 2.68
N VAL A 131 0.49 18.39 2.46
CA VAL A 131 0.02 17.00 2.51
C VAL A 131 -0.57 16.70 3.88
N ILE A 132 0.15 17.04 4.95
CA ILE A 132 -0.29 16.87 6.34
C ILE A 132 -1.57 17.68 6.61
N ASN A 133 -1.63 18.92 6.15
CA ASN A 133 -2.82 19.76 6.32
C ASN A 133 -4.04 19.18 5.60
N ALA A 134 -3.86 18.65 4.39
CA ALA A 134 -4.93 17.98 3.65
C ALA A 134 -5.42 16.73 4.39
N LEU A 135 -4.52 15.88 4.87
CA LEU A 135 -4.85 14.68 5.66
C LEU A 135 -5.61 15.05 6.95
N LYS A 136 -5.18 16.11 7.65
CA LYS A 136 -5.84 16.63 8.86
C LYS A 136 -7.22 17.18 8.54
N GLY A 137 -7.34 17.97 7.47
CA GLY A 137 -8.60 18.58 7.02
C GLY A 137 -9.64 17.54 6.61
N ALA A 138 -9.20 16.44 5.99
CA ALA A 138 -10.04 15.30 5.62
C ALA A 138 -10.35 14.35 6.79
N GLY A 139 -9.82 14.58 8.00
CA GLY A 139 -10.02 13.70 9.16
C GLY A 139 -9.35 12.33 9.04
N LEU A 140 -8.42 12.15 8.09
CA LEU A 140 -7.74 10.88 7.84
C LEU A 140 -6.62 10.59 8.86
N VAL A 141 -6.13 11.64 9.51
CA VAL A 141 -5.27 11.61 10.69
C VAL A 141 -5.92 12.42 11.82
N ALA A 142 -5.98 11.86 13.03
CA ALA A 142 -6.72 12.46 14.14
C ALA A 142 -6.02 12.26 15.50
N GLY A 143 -6.46 13.03 16.50
CA GLY A 143 -6.00 12.91 17.88
C GLY A 143 -4.48 13.02 18.01
N ALA A 144 -3.85 12.03 18.64
CA ALA A 144 -2.41 11.98 18.87
C ALA A 144 -1.58 12.03 17.56
N GLN A 145 -2.06 11.43 16.47
CA GLN A 145 -1.36 11.46 15.18
C GLN A 145 -1.22 12.89 14.64
N LYS A 146 -2.25 13.73 14.85
CA LYS A 146 -2.24 15.14 14.41
C LYS A 146 -1.10 15.92 15.07
N ALA A 147 -0.96 15.76 16.39
CA ALA A 147 0.05 16.43 17.21
C ALA A 147 1.47 15.95 16.87
N MET A 148 1.65 14.64 16.68
CA MET A 148 2.95 14.08 16.25
C MET A 148 3.40 14.66 14.91
N LEU A 149 2.47 14.76 13.94
CA LEU A 149 2.74 15.29 12.61
C LEU A 149 3.09 16.79 12.59
N ASP A 150 2.77 17.57 13.63
CA ASP A 150 3.09 19.02 13.65
C ASP A 150 4.60 19.29 13.64
N ARG A 151 5.40 18.42 14.28
CA ARG A 151 6.86 18.60 14.41
C ARG A 151 7.65 17.94 13.27
N MET A 152 7.08 16.94 12.61
CA MET A 152 7.81 16.12 11.63
C MET A 152 8.28 16.87 10.37
N PRO A 153 7.57 17.87 9.83
CA PRO A 153 8.11 18.75 8.77
C PRO A 153 9.44 19.39 9.12
N THR A 154 9.56 19.86 10.36
CA THR A 154 10.79 20.49 10.84
C THR A 154 11.92 19.47 10.93
N ILE A 155 11.67 18.28 11.49
CA ILE A 155 12.67 17.20 11.59
C ILE A 155 13.13 16.77 10.19
N ARG A 156 12.19 16.54 9.26
CA ARG A 156 12.47 16.19 7.86
C ARG A 156 13.32 17.25 7.17
N ASN A 157 12.99 18.53 7.35
CA ASN A 157 13.77 19.62 6.76
C ASN A 157 15.18 19.67 7.34
N TYR A 158 15.35 19.46 8.65
CA TYR A 158 16.69 19.37 9.21
C TYR A 158 17.46 18.19 8.61
N ALA A 159 16.85 17.01 8.49
CA ALA A 159 17.51 15.82 7.97
C ALA A 159 17.93 16.00 6.50
N LEU A 160 17.03 16.47 5.64
CA LEU A 160 17.27 16.55 4.19
C LEU A 160 18.09 17.78 3.76
N HIS A 161 18.33 18.70 4.69
CA HIS A 161 19.28 19.81 4.52
C HIS A 161 20.54 19.66 5.38
N ALA A 162 20.81 18.45 5.89
CA ALA A 162 22.01 18.13 6.67
C ALA A 162 22.26 19.00 7.91
N ASN A 163 21.20 19.47 8.56
CA ASN A 163 21.27 20.24 9.81
C ASN A 163 21.30 19.31 11.04
N TRP A 164 22.30 18.43 11.11
CA TRP A 164 22.35 17.30 12.08
C TRP A 164 22.34 17.73 13.54
N GLU A 165 22.93 18.88 13.85
CA GLU A 165 22.97 19.46 15.20
C GLU A 165 21.58 19.85 15.73
N LYS A 166 20.59 19.96 14.84
CA LYS A 166 19.21 20.31 15.19
C LYS A 166 18.30 19.08 15.37
N ILE A 167 18.87 17.87 15.28
CA ILE A 167 18.14 16.60 15.34
C ILE A 167 18.77 15.72 16.42
N SER A 168 17.94 15.30 17.37
CA SER A 168 18.34 14.33 18.39
C SER A 168 17.92 12.90 18.01
N GLU A 169 18.57 11.89 18.59
CA GLU A 169 18.14 10.49 18.42
C GLU A 169 16.67 10.26 18.82
N PRO A 170 16.15 10.84 19.92
CA PRO A 170 14.71 10.80 20.22
C PRO A 170 13.82 11.40 19.13
N ASP A 171 14.24 12.50 18.48
CA ASP A 171 13.49 13.06 17.35
C ASP A 171 13.40 12.02 16.21
N VAL A 172 14.52 11.38 15.85
CA VAL A 172 14.56 10.32 14.82
C VAL A 172 13.69 9.13 15.21
N GLY A 173 13.82 8.65 16.46
CA GLY A 173 13.02 7.54 16.99
C GLY A 173 11.52 7.84 16.96
N SER A 174 11.12 9.10 17.18
CA SER A 174 9.72 9.51 17.08
C SER A 174 9.17 9.43 15.66
N VAL A 175 9.99 9.74 14.65
CA VAL A 175 9.61 9.60 13.23
C VAL A 175 9.48 8.12 12.89
N ILE A 176 10.47 7.30 13.24
CA ILE A 176 10.45 5.85 13.00
C ILE A 176 9.17 5.23 13.59
N GLY A 177 8.91 5.45 14.87
CA GLY A 177 7.74 4.87 15.55
C GLY A 177 6.41 5.34 14.96
N PHE A 178 6.32 6.61 14.51
CA PHE A 178 5.14 7.08 13.81
C PHE A 178 4.95 6.37 12.47
N VAL A 179 6.00 6.26 11.65
CA VAL A 179 5.89 5.64 10.33
C VAL A 179 5.49 4.17 10.47
N GLU A 180 6.10 3.41 11.39
CA GLU A 180 5.70 2.02 11.65
C GLU A 180 4.22 1.90 11.99
N GLN A 181 3.75 2.70 12.95
CA GLN A 181 2.35 2.69 13.35
C GLN A 181 1.42 3.13 12.20
N PHE A 182 1.86 4.08 11.38
CA PHE A 182 1.11 4.57 10.24
C PHE A 182 0.97 3.51 9.16
N LEU A 183 2.06 2.82 8.80
CA LEU A 183 2.05 1.71 7.86
C LEU A 183 1.13 0.58 8.36
N LEU A 184 1.29 0.15 9.62
CA LEU A 184 0.47 -0.89 10.22
C LEU A 184 -1.04 -0.58 10.19
N THR A 185 -1.41 0.69 10.35
CA THR A 185 -2.83 1.08 10.44
C THR A 185 -3.45 1.50 9.12
N LYS A 186 -2.64 1.94 8.15
CA LYS A 186 -3.15 2.55 6.91
C LYS A 186 -2.76 1.78 5.63
N PHE A 187 -1.79 0.87 5.71
CA PHE A 187 -1.23 0.14 4.55
C PHE A 187 -1.38 -1.39 4.65
N SER A 188 -1.89 -1.92 5.77
CA SER A 188 -2.04 -3.37 6.01
C SER A 188 -3.46 -3.91 5.76
N ALA A 189 -4.26 -3.28 4.89
CA ALA A 189 -5.64 -3.66 4.59
C ALA A 189 -5.77 -4.57 3.35
#